data_AF-A0A396CHS7-F1
#
_entry.id   AF-A0A396CHS7-F1
#
_cell.length_a   1.000
_cell.length_b   1.000
_cell.length_c   1.000
_cell.angle_alpha   90.00
_cell.angle_beta   90.00
_cell.angle_gamma   90.00
#
_symmetry.space_group_name_H-M   'P 1'
#
loop_
_entity.id
_entity.type
_entity.pdbx_description
1 polymer ?
#
loop_
_entity_poly.entity_id
_entity_poly.type
_entity_poly.pdbx_seq_one_letter_code
_entity_poly.pdbx_strand_id
1 'polypeptide(L)'
;MKMKKKLLGVLLALCLAMTLVPMTAFAGENAQSSKISITTVDELLQFAKAVDNGEYDDKTDAVVSLDADLDLTGIAWTPIGSTFDAEGNLLHYFSGKFYGNGHTISNLDFSENYGKTEYPSFGLFSEVYGAEISGLTIQGKLDVSNSGYVYFGTVAGVAADSKISDCVSDVSFTDTDKYINGTAAMCGYAINSTIEYCQNKGNFSITKDVSSFQMGGIVGVAQNSTVQYCANTGEMSSWTPCTGGIVGQLYQASKIINCYSTGKMVPLGNGTTDFGGIAGTVGAGTEIKHCYFAGEMDLSQYTATTPYKRLSGIAGGVSSDTPAFENNYFVGTENVPACFKYQDAGTEKTLDSMKTEEFFNEITAAGGNYRFNPNGTPILPAPKYAVSFVVTPAELSNVTIKVDGQAVTNPANLEAGTYQVEVSADNCEVFNSNITITADTATHVQAIAMTYLPADYTKVDEAIAKANALNKDNYKDFTAVEAAVNAVVRDKNITEQGEVDAMAKAIEDAIAALEKKPVSTKEKKPASTKPGTSDKLPQAGDTNSLALWIALLFASVGAVTVTTVYSRTKKRSVK
;
A
#
# COMPACT_ATOMS: atom_id res chain seq x y z
N MET A 1 -32.47 66.48 -3.25
CA MET A 1 -31.72 67.01 -4.41
C MET A 1 -31.79 66.01 -5.56
N LYS A 2 -31.99 66.52 -6.78
CA LYS A 2 -32.11 65.82 -8.07
C LYS A 2 -30.98 64.80 -8.38
N MET A 3 -31.36 63.64 -8.94
CA MET A 3 -30.66 62.79 -9.94
C MET A 3 -29.15 62.47 -9.78
N LYS A 4 -28.66 61.26 -10.06
CA LYS A 4 -28.86 60.51 -11.32
C LYS A 4 -28.86 58.98 -11.13
N LYS A 5 -29.92 58.32 -11.63
CA LYS A 5 -29.87 56.92 -12.05
C LYS A 5 -28.95 56.80 -13.27
N LYS A 6 -27.77 56.14 -13.17
CA LYS A 6 -26.99 55.67 -14.34
C LYS A 6 -25.81 54.72 -14.02
N LEU A 7 -25.92 53.85 -13.02
CA LEU A 7 -24.87 52.84 -12.71
C LEU A 7 -25.36 51.42 -12.41
N LEU A 8 -26.66 51.13 -12.62
CA LEU A 8 -27.23 49.80 -12.36
C LEU A 8 -27.22 48.85 -13.58
N GLY A 9 -26.79 49.33 -14.75
CA GLY A 9 -26.82 48.57 -16.01
C GLY A 9 -25.49 47.94 -16.43
N VAL A 10 -24.41 48.14 -15.66
CA VAL A 10 -23.07 47.59 -15.97
C VAL A 10 -22.65 46.52 -14.95
N LEU A 11 -23.17 46.57 -13.72
CA LEU A 11 -22.90 45.55 -12.70
C LEU A 11 -23.59 44.20 -13.01
N LEU A 12 -24.69 44.21 -13.77
CA LEU A 12 -25.42 42.98 -14.14
C LEU A 12 -24.81 42.23 -15.34
N ALA A 13 -23.87 42.85 -16.06
CA ALA A 13 -23.21 42.24 -17.23
C ALA A 13 -21.87 41.58 -16.89
N LEU A 14 -21.28 41.90 -15.72
CA LEU A 14 -20.03 41.28 -15.25
C LEU A 14 -20.27 40.00 -14.44
N CYS A 15 -21.47 39.81 -13.88
CA CYS A 15 -21.86 38.61 -13.12
C CYS A 15 -22.36 37.44 -14.00
N LEU A 16 -22.42 37.58 -15.33
CA LEU A 16 -22.77 36.50 -16.26
C LEU A 16 -21.58 35.96 -17.07
N ALA A 17 -20.35 36.39 -16.75
CA ALA A 17 -19.13 36.04 -17.49
C ALA A 17 -18.17 35.10 -16.71
N MET A 18 -18.58 34.55 -15.57
CA MET A 18 -17.79 33.57 -14.79
C MET A 18 -18.50 32.23 -14.56
N THR A 19 -19.62 31.95 -15.24
CA THR A 19 -20.38 30.69 -15.11
C THR A 19 -20.30 29.81 -16.37
N LEU A 20 -19.23 29.94 -17.15
CA LEU A 20 -18.98 29.16 -18.38
C LEU A 20 -17.50 28.72 -18.47
N VAL A 21 -17.02 28.02 -17.45
CA VAL A 21 -15.99 27.00 -17.66
C VAL A 21 -16.76 25.69 -17.92
N PRO A 22 -16.47 24.92 -18.99
CA PRO A 22 -17.18 23.68 -19.23
C PRO A 22 -16.88 22.71 -18.08
N MET A 23 -17.91 22.29 -17.35
CA MET A 23 -17.85 21.01 -16.66
C MET A 23 -17.61 19.96 -17.75
N THR A 24 -16.41 19.39 -17.78
CA THR A 24 -16.12 18.23 -18.64
C THR A 24 -17.03 17.10 -18.18
N ALA A 25 -18.05 16.81 -18.99
CA ALA A 25 -18.95 15.70 -18.76
C ALA A 25 -18.16 14.39 -18.79
N PHE A 26 -17.84 13.86 -17.62
CA PHE A 26 -17.36 12.48 -17.46
C PHE A 26 -18.53 11.53 -17.72
N ALA A 27 -18.76 11.24 -19.00
CA ALA A 27 -19.60 10.16 -19.48
C ALA A 27 -18.73 9.28 -20.40
N GLY A 28 -18.10 8.27 -19.80
CA GLY A 28 -17.11 7.41 -20.47
C GLY A 28 -16.62 6.29 -19.56
N GLU A 29 -17.44 5.24 -19.44
CA GLU A 29 -17.05 3.85 -19.16
C GLU A 29 -15.90 3.58 -18.17
N ASN A 30 -16.17 3.75 -16.88
CA ASN A 30 -16.07 2.69 -15.85
C ASN A 30 -16.42 3.28 -14.49
N ALA A 31 -17.23 2.57 -13.69
CA ALA A 31 -17.59 3.00 -12.34
C ALA A 31 -16.47 2.69 -11.32
N GLN A 32 -15.28 3.23 -11.59
CA GLN A 32 -14.25 3.42 -10.57
C GLN A 32 -14.81 4.46 -9.58
N SER A 33 -14.81 4.18 -8.27
CA SER A 33 -15.11 5.25 -7.31
C SER A 33 -14.04 6.34 -7.47
N SER A 34 -14.47 7.60 -7.48
CA SER A 34 -13.57 8.72 -7.72
C SER A 34 -12.64 8.90 -6.51
N LYS A 35 -11.41 8.36 -6.60
CA LYS A 35 -10.34 8.60 -5.62
C LYS A 35 -10.12 10.11 -5.50
N ILE A 36 -10.19 10.63 -4.27
CA ILE A 36 -9.81 11.99 -3.92
C ILE A 36 -8.41 11.95 -3.34
N SER A 37 -7.48 12.69 -3.94
CA SER A 37 -6.11 12.85 -3.45
C SER A 37 -5.97 14.18 -2.74
N ILE A 38 -5.52 14.16 -1.48
CA ILE A 38 -5.22 15.32 -0.66
C ILE A 38 -3.71 15.55 -0.69
N THR A 39 -3.29 16.71 -1.19
CA THR A 39 -1.88 17.13 -1.26
C THR A 39 -1.57 18.36 -0.42
N THR A 40 -2.61 19.02 0.11
CA THR A 40 -2.50 20.27 0.86
C THR A 40 -3.44 20.31 2.07
N VAL A 41 -3.13 21.18 3.03
CA VAL A 41 -3.97 21.40 4.21
C VAL A 41 -5.35 21.97 3.83
N ASP A 42 -5.43 22.84 2.82
CA ASP A 42 -6.71 23.38 2.34
C ASP A 42 -7.61 22.29 1.74
N GLU A 43 -7.04 21.26 1.11
CA GLU A 43 -7.79 20.09 0.63
C GLU A 43 -8.27 19.20 1.79
N LEU A 44 -7.44 19.00 2.83
CA LEU A 44 -7.87 18.30 4.06
C LEU A 44 -9.03 19.03 4.75
N LEU A 45 -8.95 20.36 4.85
CA LEU A 45 -10.01 21.20 5.43
C LEU A 45 -11.27 21.30 4.56
N GLN A 46 -11.17 21.04 3.25
CA GLN A 46 -12.33 20.89 2.36
C GLN A 46 -12.98 19.52 2.52
N PHE A 47 -12.17 18.45 2.58
CA PHE A 47 -12.65 17.09 2.86
C PHE A 47 -13.39 17.04 4.21
N ALA A 48 -12.82 17.62 5.28
CA ALA A 48 -13.46 17.72 6.59
C ALA A 48 -14.89 18.30 6.49
N LYS A 49 -15.03 19.45 5.82
CA LYS A 49 -16.33 20.12 5.61
C LYS A 49 -17.30 19.31 4.76
N ALA A 50 -16.80 18.56 3.77
CA ALA A 50 -17.64 17.68 2.95
C ALA A 50 -18.21 16.51 3.77
N VAL A 51 -17.42 15.93 4.69
CA VAL A 51 -17.93 14.96 5.67
C VAL A 51 -18.95 15.62 6.61
N ASP A 52 -18.65 16.79 7.18
CA ASP A 52 -19.56 17.49 8.09
C ASP A 52 -20.87 17.96 7.43
N ASN A 53 -20.93 17.98 6.08
CA ASN A 53 -22.13 18.25 5.26
C ASN A 53 -22.89 16.98 4.82
N GLY A 54 -22.43 15.78 5.21
CA GLY A 54 -23.07 14.51 4.86
C GLY A 54 -22.72 13.94 3.48
N GLU A 55 -21.68 14.45 2.81
CA GLU A 55 -21.29 13.95 1.47
C GLU A 55 -20.73 12.52 1.51
N TYR A 56 -20.28 12.06 2.70
CA TYR A 56 -19.66 10.76 2.96
C TYR A 56 -20.51 9.77 3.77
N ASP A 57 -21.73 10.15 4.15
CA ASP A 57 -22.66 9.29 4.86
C ASP A 57 -22.93 8.01 4.03
N ASP A 58 -22.69 6.85 4.66
CA ASP A 58 -22.79 5.51 4.09
C ASP A 58 -21.99 5.27 2.79
N LYS A 59 -20.96 6.09 2.50
CA LYS A 59 -20.12 5.96 1.28
C LYS A 59 -18.95 4.98 1.43
N THR A 60 -19.23 3.71 1.71
CA THR A 60 -18.21 2.65 1.93
C THR A 60 -17.20 2.46 0.79
N ASP A 61 -17.57 2.81 -0.44
CA ASP A 61 -16.71 2.72 -1.62
C ASP A 61 -15.94 4.02 -1.95
N ALA A 62 -16.21 5.14 -1.25
CA ALA A 62 -15.48 6.38 -1.46
C ALA A 62 -14.04 6.24 -0.96
N VAL A 63 -13.07 6.58 -1.81
CA VAL A 63 -11.64 6.51 -1.49
C VAL A 63 -11.07 7.92 -1.40
N VAL A 64 -10.43 8.21 -0.28
CA VAL A 64 -9.67 9.43 -0.02
C VAL A 64 -8.25 9.01 0.35
N SER A 65 -7.22 9.64 -0.21
CA SER A 65 -5.84 9.43 0.23
C SER A 65 -5.14 10.73 0.54
N LEU A 66 -4.10 10.64 1.37
CA LEU A 66 -3.00 11.60 1.34
C LEU A 66 -2.04 11.19 0.22
N ASP A 67 -1.61 12.15 -0.59
CA ASP A 67 -0.52 11.98 -1.56
C ASP A 67 0.63 12.99 -1.27
N ALA A 68 0.64 13.58 -0.07
CA ALA A 68 1.70 14.40 0.51
C ALA A 68 1.64 14.44 2.05
N ASP A 69 2.77 14.74 2.70
CA ASP A 69 2.79 15.09 4.13
C ASP A 69 2.17 16.46 4.36
N LEU A 70 1.44 16.63 5.47
CA LEU A 70 0.71 17.84 5.81
C LEU A 70 1.22 18.45 7.12
N ASP A 71 1.42 19.77 7.15
CA ASP A 71 1.84 20.54 8.34
C ASP A 71 0.70 21.46 8.78
N LEU A 72 0.11 21.18 9.95
CA LEU A 72 -1.03 21.91 10.50
C LEU A 72 -0.62 22.97 11.54
N THR A 73 0.65 23.40 11.52
CA THR A 73 1.15 24.49 12.38
C THR A 73 0.25 25.74 12.32
N GLY A 74 -0.36 26.08 13.46
CA GLY A 74 -1.21 27.26 13.60
C GLY A 74 -2.65 27.10 13.08
N ILE A 75 -3.05 25.89 12.66
CA ILE A 75 -4.43 25.55 12.32
C ILE A 75 -5.17 25.13 13.59
N ALA A 76 -6.25 25.83 13.93
CA ALA A 76 -7.17 25.41 14.98
C ALA A 76 -7.97 24.19 14.49
N TRP A 77 -7.74 23.02 15.07
CA TRP A 77 -8.33 21.78 14.57
C TRP A 77 -9.80 21.59 14.98
N THR A 78 -10.64 21.30 13.99
CA THR A 78 -12.00 20.79 14.15
C THR A 78 -12.01 19.38 13.57
N PRO A 79 -12.44 18.33 14.31
CA PRO A 79 -12.40 16.97 13.81
C PRO A 79 -13.34 16.76 12.62
N ILE A 80 -12.98 15.80 11.79
CA ILE A 80 -13.78 15.37 10.64
C ILE A 80 -14.99 14.57 11.15
N GLY A 81 -16.20 14.93 10.72
CA GLY A 81 -17.45 14.27 11.14
C GLY A 81 -17.82 14.62 12.58
N SER A 82 -17.86 15.92 12.91
CA SER A 82 -18.03 16.43 14.29
C SER A 82 -19.28 17.28 14.52
N THR A 83 -20.26 17.20 13.62
CA THR A 83 -21.53 17.92 13.75
C THR A 83 -22.55 17.12 14.56
N PHE A 84 -23.00 17.67 15.70
CA PHE A 84 -23.99 17.06 16.59
C PHE A 84 -25.26 17.92 16.70
N ASP A 85 -26.42 17.29 16.91
CA ASP A 85 -27.67 17.98 17.23
C ASP A 85 -27.76 18.42 18.71
N ALA A 86 -28.86 19.08 19.08
CA ALA A 86 -29.07 19.57 20.46
C ALA A 86 -29.33 18.43 21.47
N GLU A 87 -29.68 17.25 20.98
CA GLU A 87 -29.91 16.03 21.73
C GLU A 87 -28.63 15.19 21.90
N GLY A 88 -27.54 15.54 21.20
CA GLY A 88 -26.24 14.89 21.25
C GLY A 88 -26.07 13.75 20.25
N ASN A 89 -26.94 13.62 19.25
CA ASN A 89 -26.77 12.67 18.16
C ASN A 89 -25.80 13.25 17.11
N LEU A 90 -24.90 12.42 16.60
CA LEU A 90 -24.07 12.77 15.45
C LEU A 90 -24.94 12.91 14.20
N LEU A 91 -24.74 13.99 13.44
CA LEU A 91 -25.49 14.28 12.22
C LEU A 91 -24.91 13.61 10.98
N HIS A 92 -23.58 13.66 10.83
CA HIS A 92 -22.85 13.22 9.64
C HIS A 92 -21.52 12.57 10.01
N TYR A 93 -21.10 11.56 9.23
CA TYR A 93 -19.92 10.75 9.54
C TYR A 93 -19.14 10.31 8.31
N PHE A 94 -17.90 9.88 8.53
CA PHE A 94 -17.11 9.23 7.48
C PHE A 94 -17.33 7.71 7.50
N SER A 95 -17.78 7.16 6.38
CA SER A 95 -17.88 5.72 6.12
C SER A 95 -16.95 5.18 5.04
N GLY A 96 -16.13 6.03 4.44
CA GLY A 96 -15.28 5.65 3.31
C GLY A 96 -13.97 4.99 3.71
N LYS A 97 -13.05 5.00 2.75
CA LYS A 97 -11.66 4.54 2.87
C LYS A 97 -10.75 5.76 2.91
N PHE A 98 -10.01 5.94 4.01
CA PHE A 98 -9.01 6.98 4.16
C PHE A 98 -7.60 6.37 4.23
N TYR A 99 -6.86 6.51 3.14
CA TYR A 99 -5.52 5.96 2.99
C TYR A 99 -4.45 7.04 3.16
N GLY A 100 -3.80 7.07 4.32
CA GLY A 100 -2.65 7.94 4.57
C GLY A 100 -1.46 7.62 3.66
N ASN A 101 -1.42 6.46 2.99
CA ASN A 101 -0.39 6.09 2.01
C ASN A 101 1.07 6.12 2.54
N GLY A 102 1.26 6.12 3.86
CA GLY A 102 2.54 6.28 4.55
C GLY A 102 2.88 7.73 4.94
N HIS A 103 2.02 8.69 4.62
CA HIS A 103 2.23 10.12 4.91
C HIS A 103 2.00 10.50 6.36
N THR A 104 2.52 11.67 6.72
CA THR A 104 2.40 12.26 8.06
C THR A 104 1.51 13.51 8.05
N ILE A 105 0.54 13.56 8.97
CA ILE A 105 -0.10 14.80 9.41
C ILE A 105 0.65 15.27 10.66
N SER A 106 1.25 16.47 10.59
CA SER A 106 2.18 16.98 11.61
C SER A 106 1.70 18.28 12.26
N ASN A 107 2.22 18.55 13.46
CA ASN A 107 1.93 19.74 14.27
C ASN A 107 0.44 19.93 14.60
N LEU A 108 -0.30 18.82 14.75
CA LEU A 108 -1.72 18.83 15.08
C LEU A 108 -1.92 19.20 16.56
N ASP A 109 -2.65 20.28 16.84
CA ASP A 109 -2.95 20.72 18.21
C ASP A 109 -4.44 20.49 18.53
N PHE A 110 -4.71 19.48 19.37
CA PHE A 110 -6.05 19.12 19.83
C PHE A 110 -6.54 19.96 21.02
N SER A 111 -5.69 20.81 21.59
CA SER A 111 -5.91 21.42 22.90
C SER A 111 -7.11 22.37 22.94
N GLU A 112 -7.33 23.18 21.90
CA GLU A 112 -8.31 24.29 21.95
C GLU A 112 -9.76 23.82 22.14
N ASN A 113 -10.12 22.68 21.56
CA ASN A 113 -11.51 22.20 21.50
C ASN A 113 -11.81 21.04 22.46
N TYR A 114 -10.78 20.41 23.05
CA TYR A 114 -10.97 19.31 24.01
C TYR A 114 -11.88 19.71 25.18
N GLY A 115 -12.85 18.86 25.50
CA GLY A 115 -13.72 19.00 26.67
C GLY A 115 -14.81 20.08 26.53
N LYS A 116 -15.02 20.65 25.34
CA LYS A 116 -16.21 21.46 25.03
C LYS A 116 -17.40 20.54 24.75
N THR A 117 -18.61 20.95 25.14
CA THR A 117 -19.84 20.16 24.93
C THR A 117 -20.22 19.99 23.47
N GLU A 118 -19.69 20.83 22.58
CA GLU A 118 -19.84 20.74 21.12
C GLU A 118 -19.07 19.55 20.51
N TYR A 119 -18.11 18.98 21.25
CA TYR A 119 -17.21 17.93 20.78
C TYR A 119 -17.13 16.75 21.76
N PRO A 120 -18.21 15.95 21.92
CA PRO A 120 -18.25 14.79 22.83
C PRO A 120 -17.35 13.63 22.37
N SER A 121 -16.97 13.60 21.09
CA SER A 121 -15.96 12.71 20.52
C SER A 121 -14.94 13.50 19.72
N PHE A 122 -13.65 13.17 19.85
CA PHE A 122 -12.56 14.04 19.39
C PHE A 122 -11.32 13.27 18.90
N GLY A 123 -10.73 13.75 17.81
CA GLY A 123 -9.58 13.12 17.14
C GLY A 123 -9.27 13.82 15.81
N LEU A 124 -8.51 13.18 14.93
CA LEU A 124 -8.50 13.58 13.51
C LEU A 124 -9.92 13.43 12.94
N PHE A 125 -10.52 12.26 13.13
CA PHE A 125 -11.96 12.06 13.01
C PHE A 125 -12.61 12.15 14.40
N SER A 126 -13.82 12.69 14.49
CA SER A 126 -14.63 12.60 15.71
C SER A 126 -15.20 11.19 15.80
N GLU A 127 -16.08 10.79 14.88
CA GLU A 127 -16.64 9.43 14.84
C GLU A 127 -16.64 8.87 13.41
N VAL A 128 -16.36 7.57 13.26
CA VAL A 128 -16.38 6.87 11.97
C VAL A 128 -17.16 5.56 12.05
N TYR A 129 -17.88 5.25 10.97
CA TYR A 129 -18.88 4.17 10.91
C TYR A 129 -18.72 3.35 9.63
N GLY A 130 -18.38 2.06 9.72
CA GLY A 130 -18.12 1.22 8.55
C GLY A 130 -16.86 1.60 7.75
N ALA A 131 -15.99 2.44 8.31
CA ALA A 131 -14.87 3.05 7.60
C ALA A 131 -13.60 2.17 7.63
N GLU A 132 -12.69 2.41 6.68
CA GLU A 132 -11.34 1.86 6.67
C GLU A 132 -10.33 3.01 6.71
N ILE A 133 -9.53 3.13 7.76
CA ILE A 133 -8.48 4.15 7.90
C ILE A 133 -7.14 3.43 7.98
N SER A 134 -6.19 3.75 7.10
CA SER A 134 -4.87 3.09 7.17
C SER A 134 -3.67 3.87 6.66
N GLY A 135 -2.47 3.44 7.07
CA GLY A 135 -1.19 3.93 6.56
C GLY A 135 -0.91 5.39 6.92
N LEU A 136 -1.24 5.83 8.14
CA LEU A 136 -1.19 7.25 8.52
C LEU A 136 -0.37 7.49 9.79
N THR A 137 0.59 8.41 9.74
CA THR A 137 1.24 8.95 10.94
C THR A 137 0.61 10.28 11.34
N ILE A 138 0.30 10.46 12.62
CA ILE A 138 -0.19 11.71 13.20
C ILE A 138 0.78 12.16 14.29
N GLN A 139 1.35 13.36 14.14
CA GLN A 139 2.26 13.99 15.09
C GLN A 139 1.63 15.27 15.67
N GLY A 140 1.72 15.47 16.98
CA GLY A 140 1.05 16.61 17.61
C GLY A 140 1.00 16.54 19.13
N LYS A 141 0.00 17.22 19.71
CA LYS A 141 -0.23 17.24 21.16
C LYS A 141 -1.69 17.51 21.53
N LEU A 142 -2.00 17.23 22.79
CA LEU A 142 -3.22 17.64 23.47
C LEU A 142 -2.86 18.07 24.89
N ASP A 143 -2.92 19.38 25.16
CA ASP A 143 -2.90 19.95 26.50
C ASP A 143 -4.35 20.16 26.95
N VAL A 144 -4.78 19.46 27.99
CA VAL A 144 -6.20 19.42 28.41
C VAL A 144 -6.69 20.80 28.84
N SER A 145 -7.61 21.38 28.08
CA SER A 145 -8.09 22.77 28.25
C SER A 145 -9.43 22.89 28.98
N ASN A 146 -10.26 21.84 28.98
CA ASN A 146 -11.59 21.83 29.59
C ASN A 146 -11.93 20.42 30.16
N SER A 147 -13.09 20.28 30.80
CA SER A 147 -13.46 19.13 31.65
C SER A 147 -14.74 18.41 31.22
N GLY A 148 -15.25 18.68 30.01
CA GLY A 148 -16.36 17.90 29.43
C GLY A 148 -16.00 16.41 29.28
N TYR A 149 -17.02 15.56 29.15
CA TYR A 149 -16.82 14.16 28.82
C TYR A 149 -16.41 14.05 27.34
N VAL A 150 -15.29 13.37 27.04
CA VAL A 150 -14.77 13.24 25.67
C VAL A 150 -14.28 11.83 25.39
N TYR A 151 -14.75 11.22 24.30
CA TYR A 151 -14.06 10.09 23.69
C TYR A 151 -12.89 10.62 22.85
N PHE A 152 -11.68 10.67 23.39
CA PHE A 152 -10.50 11.12 22.63
C PHE A 152 -9.69 9.96 22.07
N GLY A 153 -9.47 10.00 20.76
CA GLY A 153 -8.49 9.16 20.09
C GLY A 153 -7.75 9.91 18.98
N THR A 154 -6.41 9.85 18.96
CA THR A 154 -5.58 10.53 17.95
C THR A 154 -6.07 10.36 16.51
N VAL A 155 -6.46 9.14 16.11
CA VAL A 155 -7.01 8.84 14.78
C VAL A 155 -8.52 9.08 14.77
N ALA A 156 -9.26 8.48 15.71
CA ALA A 156 -10.70 8.62 15.82
C ALA A 156 -11.13 8.58 17.30
N GLY A 157 -12.05 9.46 17.69
CA GLY A 157 -12.67 9.42 19.02
C GLY A 157 -13.54 8.18 19.20
N VAL A 158 -14.41 7.88 18.22
CA VAL A 158 -15.18 6.63 18.13
C VAL A 158 -14.95 5.97 16.77
N ALA A 159 -14.79 4.64 16.77
CA ALA A 159 -14.74 3.82 15.56
C ALA A 159 -15.72 2.64 15.69
N ALA A 160 -16.84 2.72 14.98
CA ALA A 160 -17.92 1.73 14.99
C ALA A 160 -17.94 0.91 13.69
N ASP A 161 -18.01 -0.42 13.80
CA ASP A 161 -18.04 -1.37 12.68
C ASP A 161 -16.91 -1.12 11.64
N SER A 162 -15.76 -0.61 12.11
CA SER A 162 -14.71 0.01 11.30
C SER A 162 -13.37 -0.71 11.43
N LYS A 163 -12.44 -0.40 10.51
CA LYS A 163 -11.06 -0.86 10.54
C LYS A 163 -10.09 0.32 10.63
N ILE A 164 -9.18 0.29 11.60
CA ILE A 164 -8.02 1.19 11.66
C ILE A 164 -6.76 0.34 11.59
N SER A 165 -5.87 0.58 10.63
CA SER A 165 -4.67 -0.25 10.49
C SER A 165 -3.42 0.44 9.97
N ASP A 166 -2.23 0.03 10.42
CA ASP A 166 -0.95 0.68 10.03
C ASP A 166 -0.96 2.20 10.31
N CYS A 167 -1.50 2.59 11.47
CA CYS A 167 -1.53 3.98 11.93
C CYS A 167 -0.56 4.20 13.09
N VAL A 168 0.12 5.35 13.11
CA VAL A 168 1.07 5.75 14.15
C VAL A 168 0.61 7.03 14.82
N SER A 169 0.33 6.97 16.13
CA SER A 169 0.12 8.14 16.98
C SER A 169 1.42 8.55 17.64
N ASP A 170 1.90 9.75 17.33
CA ASP A 170 2.98 10.45 18.05
C ASP A 170 2.42 11.78 18.59
N VAL A 171 1.32 11.65 19.34
CA VAL A 171 0.58 12.74 19.95
C VAL A 171 0.63 12.57 21.46
N SER A 172 1.23 13.53 22.16
CA SER A 172 1.29 13.50 23.63
C SER A 172 0.02 14.08 24.25
N PHE A 173 -0.56 13.41 25.25
CA PHE A 173 -1.76 13.84 25.98
C PHE A 173 -1.36 14.27 27.39
N THR A 174 -1.68 15.50 27.78
CA THR A 174 -1.28 16.06 29.08
C THR A 174 -2.45 16.71 29.81
N ASP A 175 -2.83 16.15 30.95
CA ASP A 175 -3.60 16.82 31.99
C ASP A 175 -2.75 17.03 33.26
N THR A 176 -2.91 18.21 33.86
CA THR A 176 -2.19 18.61 35.09
C THR A 176 -3.12 19.08 36.22
N ASP A 177 -4.39 19.37 35.94
CA ASP A 177 -5.28 20.01 36.92
C ASP A 177 -6.78 19.72 36.78
N LYS A 178 -7.25 19.13 35.68
CA LYS A 178 -8.68 19.05 35.34
C LYS A 178 -9.31 17.71 35.67
N TYR A 179 -10.54 17.75 36.16
CA TYR A 179 -11.33 16.56 36.41
C TYR A 179 -12.01 16.12 35.10
N ILE A 180 -11.28 15.37 34.29
CA ILE A 180 -11.74 14.87 32.97
C ILE A 180 -12.45 13.51 33.07
N ASN A 181 -13.32 13.24 32.09
CA ASN A 181 -14.04 11.97 31.96
C ASN A 181 -14.08 11.53 30.49
N GLY A 182 -14.21 10.23 30.24
CA GLY A 182 -14.18 9.65 28.89
C GLY A 182 -12.91 8.85 28.62
N THR A 183 -12.25 9.06 27.48
CA THR A 183 -11.12 8.21 27.06
C THR A 183 -9.94 9.01 26.52
N ALA A 184 -8.74 8.43 26.54
CA ALA A 184 -7.58 8.89 25.77
C ALA A 184 -6.79 7.70 25.21
N ALA A 185 -6.57 7.71 23.90
CA ALA A 185 -5.91 6.66 23.14
C ALA A 185 -5.49 7.12 21.74
N MET A 186 -5.01 6.19 20.92
CA MET A 186 -5.01 6.37 19.46
C MET A 186 -6.42 6.22 18.86
N CYS A 187 -7.24 5.29 19.38
CA CYS A 187 -8.67 5.15 19.09
C CYS A 187 -9.46 5.22 20.41
N GLY A 188 -10.29 6.25 20.59
CA GLY A 188 -10.92 6.52 21.88
C GLY A 188 -11.85 5.39 22.33
N TYR A 189 -12.73 4.94 21.43
CA TYR A 189 -13.69 3.88 21.67
C TYR A 189 -13.93 3.05 20.40
N ALA A 190 -13.52 1.78 20.44
CA ALA A 190 -13.75 0.80 19.38
C ALA A 190 -15.01 -0.03 19.67
N ILE A 191 -15.94 -0.08 18.72
CA ILE A 191 -17.20 -0.85 18.78
C ILE A 191 -17.30 -1.73 17.54
N ASN A 192 -17.37 -3.06 17.69
CA ASN A 192 -17.39 -4.02 16.57
C ASN A 192 -16.20 -3.86 15.58
N SER A 193 -15.09 -3.25 16.00
CA SER A 193 -14.04 -2.75 15.12
C SER A 193 -12.76 -3.59 15.18
N THR A 194 -11.92 -3.47 14.15
CA THR A 194 -10.58 -4.08 14.12
C THR A 194 -9.50 -2.99 14.10
N ILE A 195 -8.61 -3.02 15.08
CA ILE A 195 -7.47 -2.10 15.18
C ILE A 195 -6.21 -2.95 15.04
N GLU A 196 -5.44 -2.78 13.95
CA GLU A 196 -4.29 -3.66 13.68
C GLU A 196 -3.03 -3.01 13.10
N TYR A 197 -1.84 -3.53 13.43
CA TYR A 197 -0.55 -2.96 12.98
C TYR A 197 -0.32 -1.50 13.43
N CYS A 198 -1.02 -1.05 14.48
CA CYS A 198 -0.99 0.33 14.95
C CYS A 198 0.01 0.54 16.10
N GLN A 199 0.59 1.74 16.17
CA GLN A 199 1.57 2.09 17.20
C GLN A 199 1.26 3.43 17.88
N ASN A 200 1.38 3.49 19.20
CA ASN A 200 1.45 4.74 19.93
C ASN A 200 2.86 4.99 20.47
N LYS A 201 3.38 6.18 20.17
CA LYS A 201 4.67 6.72 20.62
C LYS A 201 4.50 7.90 21.56
N GLY A 202 3.37 8.61 21.46
CA GLY A 202 3.07 9.79 22.26
C GLY A 202 2.90 9.46 23.75
N ASN A 203 3.42 10.33 24.62
CA ASN A 203 3.35 10.15 26.06
C ASN A 203 2.02 10.64 26.62
N PHE A 204 1.38 9.87 27.49
CA PHE A 204 0.14 10.24 28.16
C PHE A 204 0.40 10.49 29.65
N SER A 205 -0.01 11.66 30.14
CA SER A 205 0.17 12.10 31.52
C SER A 205 -1.12 12.70 32.06
N ILE A 206 -1.68 12.10 33.12
CA ILE A 206 -2.89 12.57 33.81
C ILE A 206 -2.59 12.60 35.30
N THR A 207 -2.10 13.74 35.80
CA THR A 207 -1.65 13.87 37.20
C THR A 207 -2.77 14.23 38.18
N LYS A 208 -3.98 14.51 37.67
CA LYS A 208 -5.19 14.75 38.45
C LYS A 208 -5.95 13.45 38.72
N ASP A 209 -6.42 13.27 39.95
CA ASP A 209 -7.34 12.20 40.33
C ASP A 209 -8.71 12.37 39.63
N VAL A 210 -9.14 11.34 38.90
CA VAL A 210 -10.35 11.28 38.07
C VAL A 210 -11.05 9.93 38.24
N SER A 211 -12.38 9.88 38.09
CA SER A 211 -13.16 8.68 38.47
C SER A 211 -13.98 8.01 37.36
N SER A 212 -14.00 8.54 36.14
CA SER A 212 -14.62 7.87 34.97
C SER A 212 -13.79 8.11 33.70
N PHE A 213 -12.59 7.51 33.66
CA PHE A 213 -11.66 7.67 32.56
C PHE A 213 -10.98 6.35 32.18
N GLN A 214 -10.94 6.02 30.89
CA GLN A 214 -10.26 4.83 30.36
C GLN A 214 -9.13 5.26 29.43
N MET A 215 -7.90 5.02 29.85
CA MET A 215 -6.69 5.38 29.11
C MET A 215 -6.00 4.13 28.57
N GLY A 216 -5.76 4.08 27.26
CA GLY A 216 -5.04 2.99 26.62
C GLY A 216 -4.10 3.49 25.55
N GLY A 217 -2.89 2.95 25.42
CA GLY A 217 -1.96 3.42 24.39
C GLY A 217 -2.55 3.31 22.98
N ILE A 218 -3.29 2.24 22.69
CA ILE A 218 -3.90 1.98 21.38
C ILE A 218 -5.41 2.23 21.39
N VAL A 219 -6.14 1.67 22.36
CA VAL A 219 -7.60 1.83 22.46
C VAL A 219 -8.03 2.22 23.88
N GLY A 220 -8.87 3.25 24.03
CA GLY A 220 -9.40 3.63 25.34
C GLY A 220 -10.38 2.58 25.86
N VAL A 221 -11.43 2.33 25.08
CA VAL A 221 -12.45 1.29 25.34
C VAL A 221 -12.61 0.39 24.11
N ALA A 222 -12.60 -0.93 24.30
CA ALA A 222 -12.85 -1.91 23.24
C ALA A 222 -14.07 -2.79 23.57
N GLN A 223 -15.13 -2.65 22.76
CA GLN A 223 -16.38 -3.42 22.81
C GLN A 223 -16.51 -4.29 21.55
N ASN A 224 -16.66 -5.61 21.71
CA ASN A 224 -16.77 -6.58 20.61
C ASN A 224 -15.72 -6.37 19.49
N SER A 225 -14.51 -5.93 19.87
CA SER A 225 -13.49 -5.42 18.97
C SER A 225 -12.19 -6.21 19.10
N THR A 226 -11.43 -6.31 18.02
CA THR A 226 -10.12 -6.97 18.00
C THR A 226 -9.00 -5.95 17.89
N VAL A 227 -8.10 -5.94 18.87
CA VAL A 227 -6.86 -5.16 18.85
C VAL A 227 -5.71 -6.13 18.65
N GLN A 228 -5.04 -6.09 17.51
CA GLN A 228 -4.03 -7.09 17.16
C GLN A 228 -2.80 -6.52 16.47
N TYR A 229 -1.61 -7.09 16.69
CA TYR A 229 -0.37 -6.53 16.10
C TYR A 229 -0.15 -5.06 16.45
N CYS A 230 -0.50 -4.63 17.66
CA CYS A 230 -0.37 -3.23 18.08
C CYS A 230 0.69 -3.03 19.17
N ALA A 231 1.34 -1.85 19.17
CA ALA A 231 2.49 -1.56 20.01
C ALA A 231 2.39 -0.21 20.73
N ASN A 232 2.58 -0.17 22.05
CA ASN A 232 2.76 1.08 22.78
C ASN A 232 4.22 1.26 23.23
N THR A 233 4.86 2.34 22.78
CA THR A 233 6.18 2.77 23.23
C THR A 233 6.13 4.08 24.03
N GLY A 234 5.01 4.80 24.00
CA GLY A 234 4.81 6.03 24.78
C GLY A 234 4.67 5.76 26.28
N GLU A 235 5.23 6.66 27.09
CA GLU A 235 5.12 6.59 28.55
C GLU A 235 3.69 6.92 29.02
N MET A 236 3.23 6.24 30.08
CA MET A 236 1.86 6.39 30.60
C MET A 236 1.90 6.63 32.11
N SER A 237 1.65 7.88 32.52
CA SER A 237 1.60 8.33 33.91
C SER A 237 0.17 8.71 34.28
N SER A 238 -0.49 8.05 35.24
CA SER A 238 -1.92 8.36 35.49
C SER A 238 -2.49 7.97 36.85
N TRP A 239 -3.51 8.73 37.26
CA TRP A 239 -4.51 8.39 38.28
C TRP A 239 -5.79 7.77 37.69
N THR A 240 -5.82 7.42 36.40
CA THR A 240 -7.07 7.06 35.73
C THR A 240 -7.65 5.72 36.21
N PRO A 241 -8.99 5.57 36.31
CA PRO A 241 -9.64 4.35 36.79
C PRO A 241 -9.28 3.07 36.07
N CYS A 242 -9.02 3.16 34.77
CA CYS A 242 -8.59 2.04 33.94
C CYS A 242 -7.43 2.49 33.04
N THR A 243 -6.24 1.94 33.25
CA THR A 243 -5.04 2.22 32.44
C THR A 243 -4.45 0.93 31.89
N GLY A 244 -4.32 0.82 30.58
CA GLY A 244 -3.67 -0.32 29.93
C GLY A 244 -2.64 0.10 28.90
N GLY A 245 -1.49 -0.57 28.84
CA GLY A 245 -0.49 -0.27 27.80
C GLY A 245 -1.03 -0.36 26.38
N ILE A 246 -1.97 -1.27 26.12
CA ILE A 246 -2.67 -1.39 24.83
C ILE A 246 -4.12 -0.89 24.96
N VAL A 247 -4.89 -1.42 25.91
CA VAL A 247 -6.34 -1.14 26.03
C VAL A 247 -6.72 -0.69 27.44
N GLY A 248 -7.36 0.48 27.59
CA GLY A 248 -7.83 0.95 28.91
C GLY A 248 -8.88 0.01 29.51
N GLN A 249 -9.95 -0.28 28.76
CA GLN A 249 -11.00 -1.22 29.17
C GLN A 249 -11.45 -2.14 28.02
N LEU A 250 -11.49 -3.45 28.29
CA LEU A 250 -11.78 -4.51 27.32
C LEU A 250 -13.05 -5.28 27.75
N TYR A 251 -14.12 -5.32 26.95
CA TYR A 251 -15.34 -6.08 27.29
C TYR A 251 -16.12 -6.60 26.07
N GLN A 252 -17.16 -7.42 26.32
CA GLN A 252 -18.01 -8.06 25.31
C GLN A 252 -17.21 -8.78 24.22
N ALA A 253 -16.59 -9.92 24.55
CA ALA A 253 -15.83 -10.75 23.60
C ALA A 253 -14.64 -10.09 22.85
N SER A 254 -14.27 -8.85 23.20
CA SER A 254 -13.10 -8.16 22.66
C SER A 254 -11.79 -8.89 22.94
N LYS A 255 -10.80 -8.68 22.07
CA LYS A 255 -9.54 -9.43 22.06
C LYS A 255 -8.33 -8.53 21.96
N ILE A 256 -7.25 -8.88 22.64
CA ILE A 256 -5.91 -8.31 22.46
C ILE A 256 -4.98 -9.46 22.07
N ILE A 257 -4.39 -9.42 20.86
CA ILE A 257 -3.64 -10.55 20.28
C ILE A 257 -2.33 -10.07 19.66
N ASN A 258 -1.19 -10.70 19.97
CA ASN A 258 0.13 -10.29 19.43
C ASN A 258 0.38 -8.79 19.62
N CYS A 259 0.18 -8.25 20.83
CA CYS A 259 0.41 -6.83 21.12
C CYS A 259 1.50 -6.67 22.18
N TYR A 260 2.20 -5.53 22.18
CA TYR A 260 3.23 -5.28 23.18
C TYR A 260 3.29 -3.84 23.69
N SER A 261 3.65 -3.66 24.95
CA SER A 261 3.96 -2.33 25.49
C SER A 261 5.36 -2.29 26.09
N THR A 262 6.22 -1.42 25.57
CA THR A 262 7.54 -1.10 26.12
C THR A 262 7.59 0.29 26.77
N GLY A 263 6.51 1.09 26.65
CA GLY A 263 6.41 2.38 27.31
C GLY A 263 6.49 2.26 28.83
N LYS A 264 7.18 3.19 29.48
CA LYS A 264 7.27 3.27 30.95
C LYS A 264 5.89 3.55 31.55
N MET A 265 5.53 2.81 32.59
CA MET A 265 4.29 2.93 33.33
C MET A 265 4.56 3.60 34.67
N VAL A 266 3.83 4.66 34.99
CA VAL A 266 3.90 5.38 36.27
C VAL A 266 2.50 5.42 36.90
N PRO A 267 2.06 4.34 37.59
CA PRO A 267 0.81 4.34 38.32
C PRO A 267 0.85 5.34 39.47
N LEU A 268 -0.18 6.18 39.57
CA LEU A 268 -0.31 7.18 40.64
C LEU A 268 -1.42 6.78 41.61
N GLY A 269 -1.31 7.24 42.86
CA GLY A 269 -2.40 7.16 43.84
C GLY A 269 -2.30 5.98 44.81
N ASN A 270 -3.45 5.48 45.27
CA ASN A 270 -3.57 4.62 46.46
C ASN A 270 -4.11 3.20 46.17
N GLY A 271 -4.15 2.79 44.90
CA GLY A 271 -4.57 1.45 44.48
C GLY A 271 -6.08 1.27 44.32
N THR A 272 -6.82 2.36 44.12
CA THR A 272 -8.26 2.36 43.79
C THR A 272 -8.55 2.39 42.28
N THR A 273 -7.57 2.07 41.43
CA THR A 273 -7.67 2.08 39.97
C THR A 273 -7.05 0.83 39.36
N ASP A 274 -7.61 0.34 38.24
CA ASP A 274 -7.09 -0.81 37.49
C ASP A 274 -6.00 -0.37 36.52
N PHE A 275 -4.78 -0.85 36.72
CA PHE A 275 -3.59 -0.48 35.96
C PHE A 275 -2.86 -1.74 35.51
N GLY A 276 -2.75 -1.97 34.20
CA GLY A 276 -2.09 -3.15 33.64
C GLY A 276 -1.12 -2.84 32.51
N GLY A 277 -0.02 -3.60 32.44
CA GLY A 277 0.97 -3.45 31.38
C GLY A 277 0.42 -3.69 29.96
N ILE A 278 -0.68 -4.46 29.81
CA ILE A 278 -1.41 -4.66 28.55
C ILE A 278 -2.82 -4.05 28.61
N ALA A 279 -3.60 -4.36 29.64
CA ALA A 279 -4.98 -3.91 29.78
C ALA A 279 -5.30 -3.39 31.19
N GLY A 280 -6.08 -2.31 31.31
CA GLY A 280 -6.56 -1.82 32.60
C GLY A 280 -7.58 -2.78 33.19
N THR A 281 -8.83 -2.70 32.74
CA THR A 281 -9.92 -3.58 33.19
C THR A 281 -10.34 -4.53 32.06
N VAL A 282 -10.50 -5.83 32.38
CA VAL A 282 -11.04 -6.84 31.45
C VAL A 282 -12.40 -7.41 31.92
N GLY A 283 -13.26 -7.77 30.96
CA GLY A 283 -14.61 -8.28 31.19
C GLY A 283 -14.78 -9.78 30.92
N ALA A 284 -16.04 -10.25 30.93
CA ALA A 284 -16.38 -11.64 30.63
C ALA A 284 -16.17 -11.96 29.15
N GLY A 285 -15.65 -13.15 28.85
CA GLY A 285 -15.47 -13.66 27.49
C GLY A 285 -14.40 -12.94 26.66
N THR A 286 -13.64 -12.01 27.22
CA THR A 286 -12.55 -11.32 26.49
C THR A 286 -11.29 -12.17 26.46
N GLU A 287 -10.46 -11.98 25.43
CA GLU A 287 -9.19 -12.71 25.26
C GLU A 287 -7.97 -11.77 25.32
N ILE A 288 -6.92 -12.13 26.05
CA ILE A 288 -5.59 -11.51 25.94
C ILE A 288 -4.57 -12.61 25.66
N LYS A 289 -3.95 -12.58 24.48
CA LYS A 289 -3.14 -13.69 23.96
C LYS A 289 -1.86 -13.27 23.29
N HIS A 290 -0.79 -14.03 23.55
CA HIS A 290 0.52 -13.85 22.92
C HIS A 290 1.07 -12.42 23.07
N CYS A 291 0.71 -11.71 24.14
CA CYS A 291 1.10 -10.32 24.37
C CYS A 291 2.28 -10.22 25.35
N TYR A 292 3.07 -9.14 25.28
CA TYR A 292 4.08 -8.89 26.32
C TYR A 292 4.21 -7.44 26.79
N PHE A 293 4.40 -7.25 28.10
CA PHE A 293 4.77 -5.97 28.69
C PHE A 293 6.25 -5.97 29.06
N ALA A 294 7.01 -5.03 28.49
CA ALA A 294 8.45 -4.88 28.73
C ALA A 294 8.87 -3.43 29.01
N GLY A 295 7.93 -2.61 29.50
CA GLY A 295 8.22 -1.29 30.05
C GLY A 295 8.74 -1.35 31.49
N GLU A 296 9.36 -0.26 31.94
CA GLU A 296 9.61 -0.03 33.36
C GLU A 296 8.27 0.25 34.08
N MET A 297 8.12 -0.22 35.32
CA MET A 297 6.98 0.08 36.19
C MET A 297 7.48 0.88 37.40
N ASP A 298 7.27 2.20 37.38
CA ASP A 298 7.76 3.12 38.41
C ASP A 298 6.70 3.35 39.49
N LEU A 299 6.92 2.76 40.66
CA LEU A 299 6.00 2.79 41.80
C LEU A 299 6.30 3.91 42.79
N SER A 300 7.19 4.86 42.47
CA SER A 300 7.65 5.91 43.40
C SER A 300 6.52 6.80 43.94
N GLN A 301 5.42 6.92 43.22
CA GLN A 301 4.22 7.69 43.60
C GLN A 301 2.98 6.80 43.85
N TYR A 302 3.16 5.47 43.88
CA TYR A 302 2.10 4.50 44.12
C TYR A 302 2.07 4.08 45.60
N THR A 303 1.09 4.60 46.33
CA THR A 303 0.97 4.54 47.80
C THR A 303 0.05 3.43 48.31
N ALA A 304 -0.38 2.51 47.43
CA ALA A 304 -1.23 1.39 47.80
C ALA A 304 -0.56 0.44 48.80
N THR A 305 -1.36 -0.22 49.64
CA THR A 305 -0.86 -1.32 50.49
C THR A 305 -0.72 -2.61 49.69
N THR A 306 0.37 -3.35 49.89
CA THR A 306 0.54 -4.70 49.32
C THR A 306 -0.36 -5.73 50.01
N PRO A 307 -0.74 -6.84 49.34
CA PRO A 307 -0.52 -7.13 47.92
C PRO A 307 -1.38 -6.24 47.01
N TYR A 308 -0.82 -5.80 45.89
CA TYR A 308 -1.53 -4.94 44.96
C TYR A 308 -2.64 -5.71 44.25
N LYS A 309 -3.88 -5.23 44.39
CA LYS A 309 -5.09 -5.90 43.85
C LYS A 309 -5.50 -5.46 42.46
N ARG A 310 -5.05 -4.27 42.06
CA ARG A 310 -5.50 -3.58 40.85
C ARG A 310 -4.34 -3.10 39.95
N LEU A 311 -3.09 -3.31 40.37
CA LEU A 311 -1.89 -3.04 39.59
C LEU A 311 -1.27 -4.37 39.18
N SER A 312 -0.96 -4.56 37.89
CA SER A 312 -0.51 -5.86 37.37
C SER A 312 0.28 -5.76 36.05
N GLY A 313 1.04 -6.80 35.71
CA GLY A 313 1.88 -6.86 34.51
C GLY A 313 1.10 -7.07 33.19
N ILE A 314 -0.04 -7.78 33.24
CA ILE A 314 -0.91 -8.02 32.08
C ILE A 314 -2.22 -7.24 32.21
N ALA A 315 -3.07 -7.61 33.17
CA ALA A 315 -4.40 -7.04 33.35
C ALA A 315 -4.59 -6.51 34.78
N GLY A 316 -4.84 -5.21 34.93
CA GLY A 316 -4.98 -4.54 36.22
C GLY A 316 -6.13 -5.09 37.07
N GLY A 317 -7.33 -5.20 36.48
CA GLY A 317 -8.51 -5.73 37.13
C GLY A 317 -9.43 -6.52 36.22
N VAL A 318 -10.32 -7.30 36.85
CA VAL A 318 -11.32 -8.14 36.15
C VAL A 318 -12.70 -7.81 36.69
N SER A 319 -13.56 -7.20 35.86
CA SER A 319 -14.89 -6.73 36.25
C SER A 319 -15.92 -7.85 36.42
N SER A 320 -15.70 -8.99 35.76
CA SER A 320 -16.60 -10.16 35.78
C SER A 320 -15.83 -11.42 35.43
N ASP A 321 -16.20 -12.57 36.00
CA ASP A 321 -15.54 -13.86 35.73
C ASP A 321 -15.54 -14.23 34.23
N THR A 322 -14.58 -15.09 33.84
CA THR A 322 -14.38 -15.69 32.49
C THR A 322 -13.57 -14.94 31.40
N PRO A 323 -12.63 -14.02 31.66
CA PRO A 323 -11.62 -13.68 30.66
C PRO A 323 -10.69 -14.88 30.38
N ALA A 324 -10.17 -14.98 29.16
CA ALA A 324 -9.18 -15.98 28.77
C ALA A 324 -7.80 -15.31 28.57
N PHE A 325 -6.78 -15.91 29.18
CA PHE A 325 -5.38 -15.49 29.03
C PHE A 325 -4.58 -16.65 28.44
N GLU A 326 -3.70 -16.36 27.47
CA GLU A 326 -2.89 -17.40 26.82
C GLU A 326 -1.52 -16.84 26.44
N ASN A 327 -0.45 -17.47 26.92
CA ASN A 327 0.93 -17.23 26.46
C ASN A 327 1.36 -15.75 26.48
N ASN A 328 0.97 -15.03 27.53
CA ASN A 328 1.41 -13.65 27.75
C ASN A 328 2.65 -13.59 28.66
N TYR A 329 3.40 -12.49 28.58
CA TYR A 329 4.63 -12.30 29.33
C TYR A 329 4.75 -10.89 29.90
N PHE A 330 5.44 -10.71 31.03
CA PHE A 330 5.69 -9.38 31.58
C PHE A 330 7.04 -9.29 32.29
N VAL A 331 7.66 -8.11 32.28
CA VAL A 331 8.82 -7.81 33.11
C VAL A 331 8.40 -7.77 34.58
N GLY A 332 9.02 -8.62 35.39
CA GLY A 332 8.77 -8.71 36.82
C GLY A 332 9.05 -7.40 37.54
N THR A 333 8.11 -6.98 38.39
CA THR A 333 8.24 -5.85 39.32
C THR A 333 7.76 -6.32 40.69
N GLU A 334 8.48 -5.95 41.75
CA GLU A 334 8.19 -6.46 43.09
C GLU A 334 6.74 -6.18 43.52
N ASN A 335 6.04 -7.21 44.01
CA ASN A 335 4.63 -7.18 44.42
C ASN A 335 3.60 -6.93 43.29
N VAL A 336 4.01 -6.92 42.01
CA VAL A 336 3.12 -6.74 40.84
C VAL A 336 2.89 -8.10 40.15
N PRO A 337 1.71 -8.75 40.30
CA PRO A 337 1.40 -10.03 39.65
C PRO A 337 1.03 -9.84 38.17
N ALA A 338 0.91 -10.93 37.41
CA ALA A 338 0.40 -10.90 36.02
C ALA A 338 -1.04 -10.34 35.95
N CYS A 339 -1.90 -10.83 36.83
CA CYS A 339 -3.21 -10.29 37.21
C CYS A 339 -3.52 -10.78 38.62
N PHE A 340 -4.08 -9.95 39.50
CA PHE A 340 -4.34 -10.35 40.89
C PHE A 340 -5.31 -11.54 41.01
N LYS A 341 -6.32 -11.61 40.13
CA LYS A 341 -7.37 -12.65 40.14
C LYS A 341 -6.96 -13.92 39.36
N TYR A 342 -6.08 -13.77 38.37
CA TYR A 342 -5.58 -14.84 37.50
C TYR A 342 -4.06 -14.75 37.45
N GLN A 343 -3.38 -15.39 38.42
CA GLN A 343 -1.92 -15.27 38.54
C GLN A 343 -1.17 -15.91 37.36
N ASP A 344 -1.82 -16.84 36.68
CA ASP A 344 -1.42 -17.51 35.44
C ASP A 344 -1.72 -16.70 34.16
N ALA A 345 -2.25 -15.47 34.28
CA ALA A 345 -2.56 -14.61 33.13
C ALA A 345 -1.35 -14.25 32.25
N GLY A 346 -0.13 -14.42 32.77
CA GLY A 346 1.12 -14.26 32.04
C GLY A 346 2.33 -14.73 32.85
N THR A 347 3.44 -14.98 32.16
CA THR A 347 4.68 -15.48 32.74
C THR A 347 5.65 -14.33 33.01
N GLU A 348 6.19 -14.27 34.23
CA GLU A 348 7.19 -13.29 34.63
C GLU A 348 8.54 -13.56 33.94
N LYS A 349 9.21 -12.50 33.47
CA LYS A 349 10.55 -12.52 32.87
C LYS A 349 11.37 -11.33 33.39
N THR A 350 12.68 -11.34 33.13
CA THR A 350 13.48 -10.11 33.25
C THR A 350 13.50 -9.39 31.91
N LEU A 351 13.71 -8.06 31.92
CA LEU A 351 13.84 -7.29 30.69
C LEU A 351 15.00 -7.80 29.81
N ASP A 352 16.08 -8.28 30.41
CA ASP A 352 17.22 -8.81 29.65
C ASP A 352 16.94 -10.21 29.08
N SER A 353 16.18 -11.08 29.75
CA SER A 353 15.77 -12.35 29.13
C SER A 353 14.80 -12.13 27.98
N MET A 354 13.91 -11.13 28.07
CA MET A 354 13.02 -10.73 26.97
C MET A 354 13.73 -10.17 25.73
N LYS A 355 15.02 -9.83 25.79
CA LYS A 355 15.82 -9.40 24.63
C LYS A 355 16.54 -10.56 23.92
N THR A 356 16.39 -11.80 24.42
CA THR A 356 17.12 -12.95 23.89
C THR A 356 16.40 -13.63 22.72
N GLU A 357 17.17 -14.33 21.89
CA GLU A 357 16.63 -15.24 20.87
C GLU A 357 15.85 -16.41 21.51
N GLU A 358 16.22 -16.83 22.74
CA GLU A 358 15.47 -17.83 23.50
C GLU A 358 14.04 -17.38 23.79
N PHE A 359 13.84 -16.14 24.25
CA PHE A 359 12.49 -15.59 24.47
C PHE A 359 11.71 -15.41 23.16
N PHE A 360 12.35 -14.96 22.08
CA PHE A 360 11.73 -14.91 20.76
C PHE A 360 11.22 -16.28 20.32
N ASN A 361 12.03 -17.33 20.48
CA ASN A 361 11.64 -18.70 20.15
C ASN A 361 10.52 -19.21 21.08
N GLU A 362 10.55 -18.85 22.36
CA GLU A 362 9.51 -19.19 23.34
C GLU A 362 8.14 -18.60 22.96
N ILE A 363 8.04 -17.27 22.78
CA ILE A 363 6.77 -16.62 22.44
C ILE A 363 6.23 -17.09 21.08
N THR A 364 7.12 -17.37 20.12
CA THR A 364 6.74 -17.83 18.77
C THR A 364 6.29 -19.29 18.77
N ALA A 365 6.97 -20.18 19.51
CA ALA A 365 6.53 -21.57 19.70
C ALA A 365 5.19 -21.64 20.46
N ALA A 366 4.91 -20.65 21.30
CA ALA A 366 3.63 -20.47 22.00
C ALA A 366 2.53 -19.80 21.13
N GLY A 367 2.69 -19.75 19.81
CA GLY A 367 1.69 -19.23 18.86
C GLY A 367 1.73 -17.71 18.63
N GLY A 368 2.63 -16.99 19.30
CA GLY A 368 2.87 -15.58 19.02
C GLY A 368 3.49 -15.36 17.64
N ASN A 369 3.16 -14.25 17.00
CA ASN A 369 3.69 -13.88 15.69
C ASN A 369 4.51 -12.60 15.81
N TYR A 370 5.83 -12.79 15.91
CA TYR A 370 6.84 -11.76 16.14
C TYR A 370 8.04 -11.97 15.21
N ARG A 371 8.98 -11.03 15.22
CA ARG A 371 10.30 -11.09 14.60
C ARG A 371 11.37 -10.90 15.66
N PHE A 372 12.45 -11.66 15.54
CA PHE A 372 13.62 -11.44 16.39
C PHE A 372 14.22 -10.05 16.15
N ASN A 373 14.63 -9.40 17.24
CA ASN A 373 15.24 -8.08 17.24
C ASN A 373 16.54 -8.15 18.06
N PRO A 374 17.72 -8.21 17.41
CA PRO A 374 19.00 -8.30 18.12
C PRO A 374 19.31 -7.15 19.10
N ASN A 375 18.58 -6.03 18.98
CA ASN A 375 18.82 -4.80 19.74
C ASN A 375 17.75 -4.50 20.80
N GLY A 376 16.81 -5.41 21.05
CA GLY A 376 15.69 -5.17 21.96
C GLY A 376 14.79 -6.38 22.15
N THR A 377 13.57 -6.16 22.63
CA THR A 377 12.54 -7.22 22.65
C THR A 377 12.08 -7.55 21.23
N PRO A 378 11.51 -8.75 20.98
CA PRO A 378 10.91 -9.11 19.70
C PRO A 378 9.97 -8.02 19.18
N ILE A 379 9.96 -7.78 17.87
CA ILE A 379 9.08 -6.77 17.26
C ILE A 379 7.98 -7.45 16.45
N LEU A 380 6.95 -6.70 16.10
CA LEU A 380 5.84 -7.24 15.32
C LEU A 380 6.24 -7.43 13.84
N PRO A 381 5.58 -8.34 13.12
CA PRO A 381 5.69 -8.38 11.67
C PRO A 381 5.19 -7.07 11.04
N ALA A 382 5.71 -6.75 9.86
CA ALA A 382 5.19 -5.65 9.05
C ALA A 382 3.77 -5.98 8.54
N PRO A 383 2.92 -4.96 8.32
CA PRO A 383 1.63 -5.15 7.66
C PRO A 383 1.82 -5.73 6.26
N LYS A 384 0.78 -6.42 5.77
CA LYS A 384 0.70 -6.99 4.42
C LYS A 384 -0.41 -6.31 3.63
N TYR A 385 -0.07 -5.94 2.40
CA TYR A 385 -0.92 -5.26 1.45
C TYR A 385 -1.38 -6.24 0.37
N ALA A 386 -2.63 -6.11 -0.07
CA ALA A 386 -3.21 -6.94 -1.12
C ALA A 386 -2.84 -6.39 -2.50
N VAL A 387 -1.77 -6.91 -3.09
CA VAL A 387 -1.22 -6.45 -4.37
C VAL A 387 -1.87 -7.21 -5.53
N SER A 388 -2.54 -6.47 -6.42
CA SER A 388 -3.20 -7.00 -7.63
C SER A 388 -2.30 -6.85 -8.85
N PHE A 389 -2.15 -7.92 -9.63
CA PHE A 389 -1.42 -7.93 -10.90
C PHE A 389 -2.42 -7.92 -12.06
N VAL A 390 -2.45 -6.84 -12.83
CA VAL A 390 -3.34 -6.68 -13.99
C VAL A 390 -2.53 -7.03 -15.24
N VAL A 391 -2.62 -8.28 -15.67
CA VAL A 391 -1.92 -8.79 -16.85
C VAL A 391 -2.73 -8.49 -18.11
N THR A 392 -2.06 -8.00 -19.14
CA THR A 392 -2.65 -7.64 -20.44
C THR A 392 -1.85 -8.27 -21.59
N PRO A 393 -2.49 -8.77 -22.67
CA PRO A 393 -3.93 -8.88 -22.89
C PRO A 393 -4.66 -9.78 -21.86
N ALA A 394 -5.98 -9.58 -21.70
CA ALA A 394 -6.76 -10.23 -20.64
C ALA A 394 -7.19 -11.66 -21.00
N GLU A 395 -7.17 -11.98 -22.29
CA GLU A 395 -7.52 -13.26 -22.92
C GLU A 395 -6.38 -14.30 -22.89
N LEU A 396 -5.24 -13.98 -22.27
CA LEU A 396 -4.09 -14.88 -22.18
C LEU A 396 -4.39 -16.15 -21.37
N SER A 397 -3.96 -17.29 -21.89
CA SER A 397 -4.08 -18.59 -21.22
C SER A 397 -2.83 -18.95 -20.40
N ASN A 398 -3.01 -19.78 -19.38
CA ASN A 398 -1.97 -20.29 -18.47
C ASN A 398 -1.11 -19.21 -17.79
N VAL A 399 -1.68 -18.02 -17.54
CA VAL A 399 -0.99 -16.93 -16.83
C VAL A 399 -0.53 -17.40 -15.44
N THR A 400 0.77 -17.36 -15.20
CA THR A 400 1.43 -17.69 -13.94
C THR A 400 2.21 -16.47 -13.47
N ILE A 401 1.94 -16.02 -12.25
CA ILE A 401 2.67 -14.93 -11.59
C ILE A 401 3.52 -15.53 -10.47
N LYS A 402 4.81 -15.18 -10.44
CA LYS A 402 5.72 -15.50 -9.35
C LYS A 402 6.29 -14.22 -8.74
N VAL A 403 6.43 -14.23 -7.42
CA VAL A 403 7.09 -13.18 -6.63
C VAL A 403 8.28 -13.85 -5.93
N ASP A 404 9.48 -13.33 -6.14
CA ASP A 404 10.77 -13.91 -5.71
C ASP A 404 10.91 -15.41 -6.06
N GLY A 405 10.40 -15.78 -7.25
CA GLY A 405 10.44 -17.15 -7.77
C GLY A 405 9.36 -18.09 -7.20
N GLN A 406 8.53 -17.65 -6.26
CA GLN A 406 7.40 -18.44 -5.73
C GLN A 406 6.09 -18.05 -6.43
N ALA A 407 5.31 -19.04 -6.86
CA ALA A 407 3.98 -18.79 -7.44
C ALA A 407 3.03 -18.22 -6.37
N VAL A 408 2.31 -17.14 -6.71
CA VAL A 408 1.40 -16.44 -5.79
C VAL A 408 -0.05 -16.47 -6.28
N THR A 409 -0.99 -16.23 -5.36
CA THR A 409 -2.36 -15.85 -5.72
C THR A 409 -2.41 -14.44 -6.28
N ASN A 410 -3.49 -14.09 -6.97
CA ASN A 410 -3.77 -12.72 -7.40
C ASN A 410 -5.14 -12.30 -6.85
N PRO A 411 -5.24 -11.33 -5.91
CA PRO A 411 -4.13 -10.57 -5.32
C PRO A 411 -3.18 -11.41 -4.46
N ALA A 412 -1.96 -10.90 -4.27
CA ALA A 412 -0.92 -11.44 -3.41
C ALA A 412 -0.76 -10.56 -2.15
N ASN A 413 -0.66 -11.17 -0.96
CA ASN A 413 -0.46 -10.43 0.29
C ASN A 413 1.04 -10.24 0.57
N LEU A 414 1.57 -9.08 0.17
CA LEU A 414 3.00 -8.74 0.23
C LEU A 414 3.27 -7.68 1.30
N GLU A 415 4.45 -7.69 1.91
CA GLU A 415 4.88 -6.64 2.84
C GLU A 415 5.39 -5.43 2.06
N ALA A 416 5.67 -4.31 2.73
CA ALA A 416 6.42 -3.24 2.11
C ALA A 416 7.86 -3.73 1.80
N GLY A 417 8.30 -3.58 0.55
CA GLY A 417 9.56 -4.16 0.06
C GLY A 417 9.71 -4.10 -1.46
N THR A 418 10.88 -4.50 -1.96
CA THR A 418 11.13 -4.67 -3.40
C THR A 418 11.18 -6.15 -3.72
N TYR A 419 10.45 -6.55 -4.76
CA TYR A 419 10.25 -7.95 -5.14
C TYR A 419 10.54 -8.16 -6.62
N GLN A 420 11.14 -9.30 -6.97
CA GLN A 420 11.28 -9.74 -8.36
C GLN A 420 9.99 -10.42 -8.81
N VAL A 421 9.37 -9.90 -9.86
CA VAL A 421 8.13 -10.43 -10.43
C VAL A 421 8.43 -11.07 -11.78
N GLU A 422 8.13 -12.35 -11.89
CA GLU A 422 8.11 -13.11 -13.15
C GLU A 422 6.65 -13.37 -13.53
N VAL A 423 6.26 -13.01 -14.75
CA VAL A 423 4.96 -13.41 -15.33
C VAL A 423 5.20 -14.19 -16.62
N SER A 424 4.59 -15.36 -16.71
CA SER A 424 4.56 -16.17 -17.92
C SER A 424 3.12 -16.46 -18.32
N ALA A 425 2.90 -16.64 -19.62
CA ALA A 425 1.63 -17.03 -20.23
C ALA A 425 1.91 -17.83 -21.50
N ASP A 426 0.91 -18.55 -22.02
CA ASP A 426 1.07 -19.22 -23.31
C ASP A 426 1.42 -18.20 -24.40
N ASN A 427 2.27 -18.61 -25.34
CA ASN A 427 2.57 -17.84 -26.55
C ASN A 427 3.18 -16.45 -26.32
N CYS A 428 3.67 -16.16 -25.10
CA CYS A 428 4.27 -14.87 -24.73
C CYS A 428 5.75 -15.01 -24.31
N GLU A 429 6.49 -13.92 -24.44
CA GLU A 429 7.78 -13.75 -23.76
C GLU A 429 7.56 -13.68 -22.23
N VAL A 430 8.51 -14.20 -21.45
CA VAL A 430 8.42 -14.15 -19.98
C VAL A 430 8.78 -12.75 -19.49
N PHE A 431 7.79 -12.06 -18.93
CA PHE A 431 7.99 -10.76 -18.31
C PHE A 431 8.77 -10.89 -17.00
N ASN A 432 9.77 -10.03 -16.80
CA ASN A 432 10.56 -9.97 -15.58
C ASN A 432 10.81 -8.50 -15.19
N SER A 433 10.43 -8.11 -13.97
CA SER A 433 10.72 -6.78 -13.43
C SER A 433 10.79 -6.80 -11.91
N ASN A 434 11.57 -5.88 -11.33
CA ASN A 434 11.36 -5.50 -9.93
C ASN A 434 10.10 -4.64 -9.81
N ILE A 435 9.34 -4.85 -8.74
CA ILE A 435 8.32 -3.92 -8.24
C ILE A 435 8.68 -3.49 -6.82
N THR A 436 8.18 -2.34 -6.38
CA THR A 436 8.29 -1.90 -4.98
C THR A 436 6.89 -1.68 -4.41
N ILE A 437 6.60 -2.36 -3.31
CA ILE A 437 5.37 -2.21 -2.52
C ILE A 437 5.66 -1.30 -1.35
N THR A 438 4.76 -0.36 -1.09
CA THR A 438 4.82 0.57 0.05
C THR A 438 3.45 0.65 0.73
N ALA A 439 3.30 1.51 1.73
CA ALA A 439 1.98 1.83 2.28
C ALA A 439 1.08 2.57 1.26
N ASP A 440 1.65 3.17 0.20
CA ASP A 440 0.88 3.82 -0.85
C ASP A 440 0.10 2.81 -1.69
N THR A 441 -1.23 2.95 -1.65
CA THR A 441 -2.21 2.17 -2.41
C THR A 441 -2.00 2.23 -3.93
N ALA A 442 -1.36 3.27 -4.47
CA ALA A 442 -0.96 3.30 -5.87
C ALA A 442 0.05 2.21 -6.25
N THR A 443 0.82 1.69 -5.28
CA THR A 443 1.75 0.56 -5.48
C THR A 443 1.06 -0.81 -5.42
N HIS A 444 -0.20 -0.88 -4.98
CA HIS A 444 -0.92 -2.15 -4.79
C HIS A 444 -1.60 -2.66 -6.07
N VAL A 445 -1.48 -1.95 -7.20
CA VAL A 445 -1.91 -2.44 -8.52
C VAL A 445 -0.75 -2.36 -9.51
N GLN A 446 -0.34 -3.51 -10.04
CA GLN A 446 0.79 -3.66 -10.96
C GLN A 446 0.26 -4.04 -12.34
N ALA A 447 0.27 -3.08 -13.27
CA ALA A 447 -0.11 -3.31 -14.66
C ALA A 447 1.06 -3.93 -15.44
N ILE A 448 0.84 -5.11 -16.02
CA ILE A 448 1.85 -5.89 -16.75
C ILE A 448 1.38 -6.10 -18.18
N ALA A 449 2.12 -5.56 -19.14
CA ALA A 449 1.90 -5.78 -20.56
C ALA A 449 2.81 -6.92 -21.05
N MET A 450 2.20 -8.00 -21.52
CA MET A 450 2.89 -9.16 -22.08
C MET A 450 3.14 -8.97 -23.57
N THR A 451 4.30 -9.43 -24.03
CA THR A 451 4.68 -9.44 -25.46
C THR A 451 4.40 -10.82 -26.04
N TYR A 452 3.58 -10.92 -27.08
CA TYR A 452 3.43 -12.18 -27.84
C TYR A 452 4.74 -12.57 -28.53
N LEU A 453 5.03 -13.86 -28.57
CA LEU A 453 6.15 -14.41 -29.34
C LEU A 453 5.97 -14.13 -30.84
N PRO A 454 7.07 -13.99 -31.62
CA PRO A 454 6.99 -13.89 -33.07
C PRO A 454 6.38 -15.16 -33.68
N ALA A 455 5.74 -15.02 -34.84
CA ALA A 455 5.25 -16.17 -35.60
C ALA A 455 6.41 -17.04 -36.15
N ASP A 456 6.15 -18.33 -36.35
CA ASP A 456 7.08 -19.25 -37.01
C ASP A 456 7.02 -19.09 -38.53
N TYR A 457 8.06 -18.49 -39.10
CA TYR A 457 8.23 -18.29 -40.54
C TYR A 457 8.96 -19.44 -41.26
N THR A 458 9.34 -20.52 -40.57
CA THR A 458 10.16 -21.61 -41.15
C THR A 458 9.59 -22.14 -42.48
N LYS A 459 8.28 -22.37 -42.55
CA LYS A 459 7.60 -22.80 -43.80
C LYS A 459 7.65 -21.75 -44.92
N VAL A 460 7.57 -20.47 -44.57
CA VAL A 460 7.67 -19.36 -45.53
C VAL A 460 9.09 -19.29 -46.09
N ASP A 461 10.09 -19.43 -45.24
CA ASP A 461 11.50 -19.46 -45.63
C ASP A 461 11.83 -20.68 -46.52
N GLU A 462 11.30 -21.86 -46.22
CA GLU A 462 11.39 -23.03 -47.08
C GLU A 462 10.74 -22.80 -48.46
N ALA A 463 9.54 -22.22 -48.51
CA ALA A 463 8.83 -21.93 -49.75
C ALA A 463 9.57 -20.89 -50.61
N ILE A 464 10.12 -19.83 -50.00
CA ILE A 464 10.98 -18.84 -50.68
C ILE A 464 12.27 -19.50 -51.19
N ALA A 465 12.89 -20.38 -50.42
CA ALA A 465 14.09 -21.11 -50.85
C ALA A 465 13.80 -21.99 -52.07
N LYS A 466 12.66 -22.69 -52.11
CA LYS A 466 12.20 -23.44 -53.29
C LYS A 466 11.98 -22.51 -54.49
N ALA A 467 11.28 -21.38 -54.32
CA ALA A 467 11.08 -20.40 -55.38
C ALA A 467 12.40 -19.93 -55.99
N ASN A 468 13.38 -19.60 -55.15
CA ASN A 468 14.70 -19.10 -55.56
C ASN A 468 15.59 -20.17 -56.22
N ALA A 469 15.35 -21.46 -55.95
CA ALA A 469 16.06 -22.57 -56.61
C ALA A 469 15.59 -22.82 -58.06
N LEU A 470 14.46 -22.24 -58.48
CA LEU A 470 13.91 -22.41 -59.83
C LEU A 470 14.57 -21.44 -60.82
N ASN A 471 15.09 -21.97 -61.93
CA ASN A 471 15.49 -21.13 -63.06
C ASN A 471 14.25 -20.61 -63.79
N LYS A 472 13.97 -19.31 -63.65
CA LYS A 472 12.83 -18.57 -64.22
C LYS A 472 12.73 -18.70 -65.74
N ASP A 473 13.85 -18.81 -66.46
CA ASP A 473 13.87 -18.93 -67.92
C ASP A 473 13.18 -20.19 -68.44
N ASN A 474 13.08 -21.24 -67.62
CA ASN A 474 12.45 -22.50 -67.98
C ASN A 474 10.90 -22.45 -67.98
N TYR A 475 10.29 -21.38 -67.47
CA TYR A 475 8.84 -21.26 -67.27
C TYR A 475 8.22 -20.17 -68.16
N LYS A 476 6.94 -20.33 -68.53
CA LYS A 476 6.25 -19.39 -69.44
C LYS A 476 6.04 -18.02 -68.79
N ASP A 477 5.65 -18.03 -67.53
CA ASP A 477 5.44 -16.88 -66.65
C ASP A 477 5.93 -17.28 -65.24
N PHE A 478 6.49 -16.31 -64.51
CA PHE A 478 6.97 -16.46 -63.13
C PHE A 478 6.45 -15.33 -62.22
N THR A 479 5.67 -14.39 -62.76
CA THR A 479 5.21 -13.17 -62.09
C THR A 479 4.37 -13.48 -60.85
N ALA A 480 3.56 -14.54 -60.90
CA ALA A 480 2.75 -14.97 -59.75
C ALA A 480 3.60 -15.40 -58.54
N VAL A 481 4.75 -16.06 -58.77
CA VAL A 481 5.67 -16.48 -57.70
C VAL A 481 6.40 -15.27 -57.12
N GLU A 482 6.85 -14.33 -57.97
CA GLU A 482 7.45 -13.07 -57.51
C GLU A 482 6.46 -12.23 -56.69
N ALA A 483 5.20 -12.14 -57.13
CA ALA A 483 4.15 -11.45 -56.39
C ALA A 483 3.89 -12.11 -55.01
N ALA A 484 3.81 -13.44 -54.94
CA ALA A 484 3.61 -14.17 -53.68
C ALA A 484 4.79 -13.99 -52.71
N VAL A 485 6.03 -14.03 -53.20
CA VAL A 485 7.23 -13.81 -52.37
C VAL A 485 7.32 -12.35 -51.89
N ASN A 486 7.02 -11.38 -52.75
CA ASN A 486 7.05 -9.95 -52.38
C ASN A 486 5.90 -9.54 -51.45
N ALA A 487 4.82 -10.34 -51.37
CA ALA A 487 3.69 -10.12 -50.45
C ALA A 487 3.96 -10.61 -49.01
N VAL A 488 5.12 -11.21 -48.73
CA VAL A 488 5.44 -11.73 -47.40
C VAL A 488 5.70 -10.60 -46.40
N VAL A 489 4.83 -10.52 -45.41
CA VAL A 489 4.92 -9.63 -44.23
C VAL A 489 5.65 -10.38 -43.10
N ARG A 490 6.59 -9.74 -42.39
CA ARG A 490 7.58 -10.41 -41.50
C ARG A 490 7.52 -10.04 -40.01
N ASP A 491 6.64 -9.11 -39.65
CA ASP A 491 6.45 -8.56 -38.31
C ASP A 491 5.24 -9.17 -37.56
N LYS A 492 4.68 -10.27 -38.08
CA LYS A 492 3.54 -10.95 -37.45
C LYS A 492 3.95 -11.73 -36.20
N ASN A 493 3.06 -11.72 -35.22
CA ASN A 493 3.20 -12.47 -33.99
C ASN A 493 2.44 -13.81 -34.06
N ILE A 494 2.69 -14.70 -33.10
CA ILE A 494 2.15 -16.07 -33.04
C ILE A 494 0.62 -16.16 -33.07
N THR A 495 -0.13 -15.12 -32.66
CA THR A 495 -1.59 -15.09 -32.79
C THR A 495 -2.05 -15.03 -34.26
N GLU A 496 -1.18 -14.56 -35.15
CA GLU A 496 -1.40 -14.43 -36.60
C GLU A 496 -0.79 -15.60 -37.40
N GLN A 497 -0.38 -16.70 -36.73
CA GLN A 497 0.29 -17.83 -37.39
C GLN A 497 -0.48 -18.40 -38.59
N GLY A 498 -1.82 -18.34 -38.57
CA GLY A 498 -2.67 -18.76 -39.69
C GLY A 498 -2.44 -17.93 -40.96
N GLU A 499 -2.12 -16.64 -40.84
CA GLU A 499 -1.75 -15.78 -41.97
C GLU A 499 -0.33 -16.08 -42.47
N VAL A 500 0.59 -16.41 -41.57
CA VAL A 500 1.97 -16.82 -41.93
C VAL A 500 1.97 -18.16 -42.68
N ASP A 501 1.20 -19.14 -42.19
CA ASP A 501 0.97 -20.41 -42.88
C ASP A 501 0.28 -20.20 -44.24
N ALA A 502 -0.64 -19.23 -44.36
CA ALA A 502 -1.27 -18.88 -45.64
C ALA A 502 -0.29 -18.23 -46.63
N MET A 503 0.65 -17.38 -46.17
CA MET A 503 1.71 -16.81 -47.01
C MET A 503 2.63 -17.91 -47.55
N ALA A 504 3.03 -18.89 -46.72
CA ALA A 504 3.81 -20.04 -47.18
C ALA A 504 3.04 -20.83 -48.24
N LYS A 505 1.75 -21.12 -47.99
CA LYS A 505 0.89 -21.84 -48.93
C LYS A 505 0.72 -21.10 -50.26
N ALA A 506 0.57 -19.78 -50.26
CA ALA A 506 0.43 -18.99 -51.49
C ALA A 506 1.68 -19.10 -52.39
N ILE A 507 2.88 -19.17 -51.81
CA ILE A 507 4.13 -19.38 -52.56
C ILE A 507 4.20 -20.80 -53.13
N GLU A 508 3.89 -21.83 -52.33
CA GLU A 508 3.86 -23.22 -52.80
C GLU A 508 2.83 -23.45 -53.92
N ASP A 509 1.62 -22.89 -53.79
CA ASP A 509 0.57 -22.97 -54.81
C ASP A 509 0.98 -22.25 -56.11
N ALA A 510 1.62 -21.08 -55.99
CA ALA A 510 2.16 -20.34 -57.15
C ALA A 510 3.30 -21.10 -57.85
N ILE A 511 4.18 -21.77 -57.09
CA ILE A 511 5.22 -22.67 -57.64
C ILE A 511 4.58 -23.86 -58.35
N ALA A 512 3.56 -24.47 -57.76
CA ALA A 512 2.87 -25.64 -58.33
C ALA A 512 2.13 -25.32 -59.64
N ALA A 513 1.69 -24.07 -59.82
CA ALA A 513 1.02 -23.59 -61.04
C ALA A 513 1.97 -23.28 -62.21
N LEU A 514 3.30 -23.37 -62.04
CA LEU A 514 4.27 -22.98 -63.07
C LEU A 514 4.28 -23.91 -64.30
N GLU A 515 3.92 -23.37 -65.47
CA GLU A 515 4.04 -24.09 -66.74
C GLU A 515 5.44 -23.94 -67.36
N LYS A 516 6.10 -25.07 -67.66
CA LYS A 516 7.38 -25.07 -68.38
C LYS A 516 7.23 -24.61 -69.83
N LYS A 517 8.23 -23.88 -70.34
CA LYS A 517 8.37 -23.58 -71.78
C LYS A 517 8.59 -24.91 -72.55
N PRO A 518 8.05 -25.05 -73.77
CA PRO A 518 8.26 -26.25 -74.57
C PRO A 518 9.74 -26.42 -74.93
N VAL A 519 10.29 -27.62 -74.69
CA VAL A 519 11.68 -27.93 -75.00
C VAL A 519 11.87 -27.97 -76.52
N SER A 520 12.67 -27.06 -77.07
CA SER A 520 13.03 -27.08 -78.49
C SER A 520 14.05 -28.19 -78.75
N THR A 521 13.58 -29.37 -79.15
CA THR A 521 14.42 -30.50 -79.60
C THR A 521 15.13 -30.18 -80.92
N LYS A 522 16.32 -29.59 -80.84
CA LYS A 522 17.29 -29.63 -81.93
C LYS A 522 18.10 -30.93 -81.84
N GLU A 523 17.59 -31.99 -82.47
CA GLU A 523 18.39 -33.17 -82.75
C GLU A 523 19.61 -32.82 -83.62
N LYS A 524 20.80 -33.34 -83.27
CA LYS A 524 21.85 -33.63 -84.25
C LYS A 524 22.51 -34.98 -83.96
N LYS A 525 22.45 -35.85 -84.97
CA LYS A 525 23.14 -37.14 -85.12
C LYS A 525 24.63 -36.94 -85.52
N PRO A 526 25.50 -37.98 -85.67
CA PRO A 526 26.74 -38.02 -84.89
C PRO A 526 28.04 -38.25 -85.71
N ALA A 527 29.14 -38.48 -84.96
CA ALA A 527 30.40 -39.19 -85.30
C ALA A 527 31.59 -38.41 -85.94
N SER A 528 32.76 -38.43 -85.26
CA SER A 528 34.03 -39.07 -85.74
C SER A 528 35.32 -38.60 -85.00
N THR A 529 35.81 -39.46 -84.09
CA THR A 529 37.22 -39.94 -83.88
C THR A 529 38.50 -39.04 -83.94
N LYS A 530 39.13 -38.82 -82.76
CA LYS A 530 40.58 -39.02 -82.33
C LYS A 530 41.78 -38.32 -83.05
N PRO A 531 43.03 -38.31 -82.48
CA PRO A 531 43.50 -38.29 -81.06
C PRO A 531 44.78 -37.40 -80.74
N GLY A 532 45.14 -37.26 -79.44
CA GLY A 532 46.47 -36.82 -78.92
C GLY A 532 46.49 -35.45 -78.20
N THR A 533 47.27 -35.16 -77.13
CA THR A 533 48.29 -35.90 -76.33
C THR A 533 48.38 -35.29 -74.89
N SER A 534 49.21 -35.83 -73.98
CA SER A 534 49.43 -35.47 -72.55
C SER A 534 50.08 -34.06 -72.30
N ASP A 535 50.21 -33.47 -71.09
CA ASP A 535 50.68 -33.99 -69.78
C ASP A 535 50.36 -33.11 -68.52
N LYS A 536 50.38 -33.76 -67.33
CA LYS A 536 50.71 -33.32 -65.94
C LYS A 536 49.99 -32.17 -65.17
N LEU A 537 49.16 -32.55 -64.17
CA LEU A 537 49.39 -32.61 -62.69
C LEU A 537 50.25 -31.52 -61.95
N PRO A 538 50.08 -31.29 -60.61
CA PRO A 538 48.95 -30.64 -59.89
C PRO A 538 49.39 -29.68 -58.74
N GLN A 539 48.43 -29.21 -57.91
CA GLN A 539 48.39 -29.35 -56.42
C GLN A 539 47.84 -28.12 -55.65
N ALA A 540 47.25 -28.40 -54.49
CA ALA A 540 46.41 -27.52 -53.66
C ALA A 540 47.17 -26.69 -52.60
N GLY A 541 46.44 -25.81 -51.92
CA GLY A 541 46.85 -25.15 -50.69
C GLY A 541 45.65 -24.55 -49.93
N ASP A 542 45.16 -25.25 -48.91
CA ASP A 542 44.18 -24.73 -47.95
C ASP A 542 44.85 -23.69 -47.01
N THR A 543 44.07 -22.74 -46.48
CA THR A 543 43.71 -22.67 -45.04
C THR A 543 43.00 -21.37 -44.65
N ASN A 544 42.16 -21.47 -43.61
CA ASN A 544 41.40 -20.37 -42.99
C ASN A 544 42.30 -19.32 -42.31
N SER A 545 41.85 -18.05 -42.28
CA SER A 545 41.52 -17.38 -40.99
C SER A 545 40.96 -15.96 -41.17
N LEU A 546 39.73 -15.78 -40.68
CA LEU A 546 39.20 -14.64 -39.94
C LEU A 546 40.09 -13.37 -39.79
N ALA A 547 39.69 -12.24 -40.38
CA ALA A 547 39.93 -10.88 -39.87
C ALA A 547 38.97 -9.85 -40.53
N LEU A 548 38.49 -8.87 -39.75
CA LEU A 548 37.46 -7.90 -40.15
C LEU A 548 38.04 -6.58 -40.73
N TRP A 549 37.35 -6.08 -41.77
CA TRP A 549 36.87 -4.69 -41.97
C TRP A 549 37.68 -3.57 -42.70
N ILE A 550 36.98 -3.04 -43.73
CA ILE A 550 36.87 -1.65 -44.25
C ILE A 550 38.06 -0.95 -44.93
N ALA A 551 37.84 -0.60 -46.21
CA ALA A 551 38.02 0.71 -46.91
C ALA A 551 38.41 0.52 -48.40
N LEU A 552 38.07 1.35 -49.41
CA LEU A 552 37.06 2.41 -49.63
C LEU A 552 37.04 2.76 -51.15
N LEU A 553 35.90 3.25 -51.66
CA LEU A 553 35.71 4.20 -52.81
C LEU A 553 36.17 3.88 -54.26
N PHE A 554 35.22 4.08 -55.20
CA PHE A 554 35.18 5.14 -56.25
C PHE A 554 33.70 5.27 -56.73
N ALA A 555 33.13 6.31 -57.34
CA ALA A 555 33.24 7.79 -57.32
C ALA A 555 32.51 8.36 -58.56
N SER A 556 31.47 9.21 -58.41
CA SER A 556 31.08 10.34 -59.32
C SER A 556 29.75 10.99 -58.85
N VAL A 557 29.74 12.25 -58.37
CA VAL A 557 29.40 13.52 -59.09
C VAL A 557 27.92 13.59 -59.53
N GLY A 558 27.04 14.52 -59.07
CA GLY A 558 27.15 15.67 -58.12
C GLY A 558 25.74 16.06 -57.59
N ALA A 559 25.34 17.30 -57.23
CA ALA A 559 26.01 18.62 -57.16
C ALA A 559 25.14 19.67 -56.37
N VAL A 560 25.78 20.71 -55.78
CA VAL A 560 25.43 22.17 -55.69
C VAL A 560 23.94 22.58 -55.40
N THR A 561 23.51 23.37 -54.38
CA THR A 561 23.99 24.57 -53.61
C THR A 561 23.62 24.48 -52.09
N VAL A 562 24.37 24.96 -51.06
CA VAL A 562 24.67 26.36 -50.61
C VAL A 562 23.39 27.18 -50.30
N THR A 563 23.05 27.80 -49.14
CA THR A 563 23.71 28.23 -47.85
C THR A 563 22.64 28.22 -46.71
N THR A 564 22.90 28.28 -45.39
CA THR A 564 23.37 29.47 -44.63
C THR A 564 23.74 29.12 -43.17
N VAL A 565 24.66 29.91 -42.60
CA VAL A 565 25.26 29.80 -41.26
C VAL A 565 24.49 30.61 -40.19
N TYR A 566 24.32 30.08 -38.96
CA TYR A 566 24.71 30.82 -37.75
C TYR A 566 25.03 29.90 -36.56
N SER A 567 25.62 30.45 -35.50
CA SER A 567 26.51 29.75 -34.57
C SER A 567 26.39 30.22 -33.11
N ARG A 568 27.03 29.46 -32.19
CA ARG A 568 27.36 29.82 -30.78
C ARG A 568 26.18 29.81 -29.78
N THR A 569 26.36 29.48 -28.49
CA THR A 569 27.54 28.97 -27.76
C THR A 569 27.16 28.18 -26.50
N LYS A 570 28.00 27.18 -26.20
CA LYS A 570 28.19 26.48 -24.92
C LYS A 570 28.44 27.45 -23.75
N LYS A 571 27.89 27.17 -22.55
CA LYS A 571 28.61 27.39 -21.27
C LYS A 571 28.09 26.50 -20.13
N ARG A 572 29.02 25.77 -19.49
CA ARG A 572 28.90 25.18 -18.15
C ARG A 572 29.36 26.21 -17.11
N SER A 573 28.74 26.21 -15.94
CA SER A 573 29.33 26.41 -14.60
C SER A 573 28.25 25.88 -13.64
N VAL A 574 28.47 24.91 -12.74
CA VAL A 574 29.48 24.86 -11.66
C VAL A 574 29.44 26.13 -10.82
N LYS A 575 28.56 26.14 -9.83
CA LYS A 575 28.98 26.19 -8.43
C LYS A 575 28.02 25.39 -7.58
#